data_AF-T0Y2X5-F1
#
_entry.id   AF-T0Y2X5-F1
#
_cell.length_a   1.000
_cell.length_b   1.000
_cell.length_c   1.000
_cell.angle_alpha   90.00
_cell.angle_beta   90.00
_cell.angle_gamma   90.00
#
_symmetry.space_group_name_H-M   'P 1'
#
loop_
_entity.id
_entity.type
_entity.pdbx_description
1 polymer ?
#
loop_
_entity_poly.entity_id
_entity_poly.type
_entity_poly.pdbx_seq_one_letter_code
_entity_poly.pdbx_strand_id
1 'polypeptide(L)'
;MHQNHEPGEKMFVDFAGDTIPVIIITTGETRMAQIFIAVLGYSNYSYAEAMWKQDTQVTTNAVVNSLEYFQGSPKTIVPDNMKTAVSKP
;
A
#
# COMPACT_ATOMS: atom_id res chain seq x y z
N MET A 1 18.86 14.27 -0.97
CA MET A 1 19.48 13.10 -0.31
C MET A 1 19.25 11.91 -1.24
N HIS A 2 20.30 11.35 -1.84
CA HIS A 2 20.17 10.19 -2.72
C HIS A 2 20.16 8.94 -1.83
N GLN A 3 19.03 8.24 -1.78
CA GLN A 3 18.93 6.96 -1.08
C GLN A 3 19.37 5.89 -2.07
N ASN A 4 20.45 5.17 -1.76
CA ASN A 4 20.86 4.01 -2.55
C ASN A 4 19.98 2.82 -2.13
N HIS A 5 19.26 2.25 -3.10
CA HIS A 5 18.46 1.04 -2.91
C HIS A 5 19.03 -0.05 -3.80
N GLU A 6 19.32 -1.23 -3.27
CA GLU A 6 19.71 -2.35 -4.13
C GLU A 6 18.45 -2.94 -4.82
N PRO A 7 18.54 -3.42 -6.08
CA PRO A 7 17.42 -4.07 -6.75
C PRO A 7 16.84 -5.22 -5.92
N GLY A 8 15.52 -5.21 -5.71
CA GLY A 8 14.81 -6.23 -4.92
C GLY A 8 15.09 -6.19 -3.41
N GLU A 9 15.80 -5.18 -2.90
CA GLU A 9 16.12 -5.11 -1.48
C GLU A 9 14.92 -4.66 -0.63
N LYS A 10 14.29 -3.55 -1.02
CA LYS A 10 13.26 -2.89 -0.21
C LYS A 10 12.02 -2.59 -1.05
N MET A 11 10.87 -2.88 -0.45
CA MET A 11 9.57 -2.34 -0.85
C MET A 11 9.05 -1.46 0.27
N PHE A 12 8.71 -0.22 -0.04
CA PHE A 12 8.11 0.72 0.88
C PHE A 12 6.60 0.65 0.75
N VAL A 13 5.88 0.65 1.87
CA VAL A 13 4.42 0.61 1.88
C VAL A 13 3.86 1.73 2.75
N ASP A 14 2.79 2.37 2.30
CA ASP A 14 2.10 3.44 3.03
C ASP A 14 0.63 3.55 2.60
N PHE A 15 -0.13 4.36 3.32
CA PHE A 15 -1.44 4.86 2.91
C PHE A 15 -1.33 6.32 2.46
N ALA A 16 -2.00 6.67 1.37
CA ALA A 16 -2.25 8.07 1.07
C ALA A 16 -3.01 8.70 2.25
N GLY A 17 -2.50 9.81 2.77
CA GLY A 17 -3.09 10.47 3.94
C GLY A 17 -4.54 10.94 3.70
N ASP A 18 -4.86 11.28 2.45
CA ASP A 18 -6.20 11.68 2.05
C ASP A 18 -7.01 10.48 1.53
N THR A 19 -8.28 10.43 1.93
CA THR A 19 -9.26 9.52 1.31
C THR A 19 -9.76 10.11 -0.02
N ILE A 20 -10.11 9.23 -0.97
CA ILE A 20 -10.68 9.63 -2.26
C ILE A 20 -12.16 9.23 -2.37
N PRO A 21 -13.01 10.02 -3.04
CA PRO A 21 -14.39 9.63 -3.30
C PRO A 21 -14.46 8.58 -4.43
N VAL A 22 -15.22 7.53 -4.20
CA VAL A 22 -15.52 6.48 -5.19
C VAL A 22 -17.03 6.42 -5.38
N ILE A 23 -17.47 6.55 -6.64
CA ILE A 23 -18.88 6.49 -7.01
C ILE A 23 -19.25 5.04 -7.35
N ILE A 24 -20.20 4.48 -6.60
CA ILE A 24 -20.75 3.15 -6.85
C ILE A 24 -21.78 3.27 -7.96
N ILE A 25 -21.40 2.89 -9.19
CA ILE A 25 -22.21 3.09 -10.40
C ILE A 25 -23.62 2.48 -10.27
N THR A 26 -23.77 1.37 -9.54
CA THR A 26 -25.05 0.67 -9.39
C THR A 26 -26.04 1.39 -8.46
N THR A 27 -25.56 2.18 -7.49
CA THR A 27 -26.41 2.86 -6.50
C THR A 27 -26.37 4.37 -6.61
N GLY A 28 -25.36 4.93 -7.29
CA GLY A 28 -25.05 6.36 -7.30
C GLY A 28 -24.42 6.86 -6.00
N GLU A 29 -24.21 5.99 -5.01
CA GLU A 29 -23.63 6.36 -3.71
C GLU A 29 -22.15 6.73 -3.87
N THR A 30 -21.71 7.78 -3.18
CA THR A 30 -20.29 8.12 -3.05
C THR A 30 -19.75 7.60 -1.73
N ARG A 31 -18.68 6.81 -1.78
CA ARG A 31 -18.00 6.27 -0.59
C ARG A 31 -16.53 6.69 -0.59
N MET A 32 -16.02 7.04 0.57
CA MET A 32 -14.61 7.39 0.72
C MET A 32 -13.75 6.12 0.83
N ALA A 33 -12.66 6.07 0.06
CA ALA A 33 -11.69 4.99 0.07
C ALA A 33 -10.31 5.50 0.49
N GLN A 34 -9.59 4.70 1.26
CA GLN A 34 -8.17 4.87 1.53
C GLN A 34 -7.38 4.32 0.34
N ILE A 35 -6.23 4.91 0.00
CA ILE A 35 -5.33 4.36 -1.02
C ILE A 35 -4.11 3.76 -0.35
N PHE A 36 -3.92 2.45 -0.49
CA PHE A 36 -2.66 1.81 -0.16
C PHE A 36 -1.70 1.94 -1.33
N ILE A 37 -0.42 2.20 -1.04
CA ILE A 37 0.65 2.35 -2.03
C ILE A 37 1.82 1.45 -1.62
N ALA A 38 2.36 0.70 -2.59
CA ALA A 38 3.62 -0.04 -2.45
C ALA A 38 4.59 0.36 -3.55
N VAL A 39 5.87 0.59 -3.20
CA VAL A 39 6.90 1.07 -4.14
C VAL A 39 8.19 0.28 -3.98
N LEU A 40 8.73 -0.24 -5.08
CA LEU A 40 10.06 -0.85 -5.11
C LEU A 40 11.14 0.24 -5.06
N GLY A 41 12.01 0.18 -4.05
CA GLY A 41 12.97 1.27 -3.76
C GLY A 41 13.95 1.58 -4.89
N TYR A 42 14.38 0.59 -5.67
CA TYR A 42 15.34 0.81 -6.76
C TYR A 42 14.72 1.47 -7.99
N SER A 43 13.58 0.95 -8.44
CA SER A 43 12.96 1.35 -9.72
C SER A 43 11.86 2.40 -9.57
N ASN A 44 11.38 2.66 -8.35
CA ASN A 44 10.13 3.37 -8.08
C ASN A 44 8.90 2.76 -8.75
N TYR A 45 8.98 1.49 -9.16
CA TYR A 45 7.84 0.80 -9.71
C TYR A 45 6.78 0.62 -8.62
N SER A 46 5.57 1.11 -8.90
CA SER A 46 4.56 1.41 -7.88
C SER A 46 3.29 0.62 -8.12
N TYR A 47 2.65 0.24 -7.03
CA TYR A 47 1.34 -0.38 -6.95
C TYR A 47 0.44 0.49 -6.08
N ALA A 48 -0.84 0.63 -6.46
CA ALA A 48 -1.83 1.35 -5.68
C ALA A 48 -3.16 0.59 -5.65
N GLU A 49 -3.78 0.53 -4.47
CA GLU A 49 -5.05 -0.17 -4.26
C GLU A 49 -6.02 0.69 -3.44
N ALA A 50 -7.25 0.84 -3.92
CA ALA A 50 -8.31 1.54 -3.20
C ALA A 50 -9.04 0.59 -2.26
N MET A 51 -9.13 0.96 -0.98
CA MET A 51 -9.66 0.10 0.09
C MET A 51 -10.68 0.85 0.95
N TRP A 52 -11.72 0.13 1.36
CA TRP A 52 -12.80 0.69 2.17
C TRP A 52 -12.47 0.81 3.67
N LYS A 53 -11.44 0.09 4.13
CA LYS A 53 -11.04 0.01 5.54
C LYS A 53 -9.52 -0.07 5.65
N GLN A 54 -9.01 0.33 6.80
CA GLN A 54 -7.59 0.31 7.14
C GLN A 54 -7.31 -0.57 8.36
N ASP A 55 -7.89 -1.78 8.37
CA ASP A 55 -7.58 -2.77 9.39
C ASP A 55 -6.40 -3.66 8.96
N THR A 56 -5.86 -4.41 9.92
CA THR A 56 -4.68 -5.24 9.72
C THR A 56 -4.89 -6.31 8.64
N GLN A 57 -6.09 -6.90 8.57
CA GLN A 57 -6.36 -7.96 7.59
C GLN A 57 -6.40 -7.40 6.17
N VAL A 58 -7.11 -6.28 5.97
CA VAL A 58 -7.20 -5.61 4.67
C VAL A 58 -5.82 -5.11 4.22
N THR A 59 -5.05 -4.52 5.13
CA THR A 59 -3.69 -4.05 4.83
C THR A 59 -2.75 -5.21 4.47
N THR A 60 -2.85 -6.34 5.16
CA THR A 60 -2.04 -7.53 4.84
C THR A 60 -2.36 -8.06 3.44
N ASN A 61 -3.65 -8.10 3.08
CA ASN A 61 -4.05 -8.53 1.75
C ASN A 61 -3.53 -7.59 0.65
N ALA A 62 -3.53 -6.28 0.87
CA ALA A 62 -2.97 -5.32 -0.09
C ALA A 62 -1.45 -5.51 -0.30
N VAL A 63 -0.72 -5.86 0.76
CA VAL A 63 0.69 -6.25 0.64
C VAL A 63 0.83 -7.50 -0.23
N VAL A 64 0.03 -8.54 0.00
CA VAL A 64 0.05 -9.75 -0.85
C VAL A 64 -0.25 -9.41 -2.32
N ASN A 65 -1.30 -8.65 -2.58
CA ASN A 65 -1.67 -8.21 -3.93
C ASN A 65 -0.53 -7.45 -4.62
N SER A 66 0.17 -6.59 -3.89
CA SER A 66 1.33 -5.85 -4.43
C SER A 66 2.48 -6.78 -4.81
N LEU A 67 2.77 -7.81 -4.01
CA LEU A 67 3.80 -8.80 -4.31
C LEU A 67 3.46 -9.62 -5.56
N GLU A 68 2.19 -10.02 -5.69
CA GLU A 68 1.68 -10.70 -6.88
C GLU A 68 1.77 -9.80 -8.13
N TYR A 69 1.41 -8.53 -8.00
CA TYR A 69 1.53 -7.54 -9.08
C TYR A 69 2.97 -7.37 -9.54
N PHE A 70 3.92 -7.26 -8.60
CA PHE A 70 5.34 -7.16 -8.92
C PHE A 70 5.95 -8.48 -9.41
N GLN A 71 5.24 -9.60 -9.25
CA GLN A 71 5.73 -10.96 -9.50
C GLN A 71 7.09 -11.21 -8.83
N GLY A 72 7.24 -10.71 -7.61
CA GLY A 72 8.52 -10.65 -6.93
C GLY A 72 8.41 -10.73 -5.41
N SER A 73 9.54 -11.00 -4.76
CA SER A 73 9.65 -11.07 -3.31
C SER A 73 10.84 -10.21 -2.86
N PRO A 74 10.60 -8.94 -2.46
CA PRO A 74 11.65 -8.07 -1.96
C PRO A 74 12.17 -8.60 -0.63
N LYS A 75 13.45 -8.35 -0.32
CA LYS A 75 14.06 -8.84 0.93
C LYS A 75 13.39 -8.26 2.18
N THR A 76 12.96 -7.00 2.11
CA THR A 76 12.35 -6.29 3.24
C THR A 76 11.16 -5.47 2.78
N ILE A 77 10.07 -5.53 3.56
CA ILE A 77 8.92 -4.63 3.45
C ILE A 77 9.06 -3.60 4.56
N VAL A 78 9.06 -2.32 4.19
CA VAL A 78 9.28 -1.18 5.10
C VAL A 78 7.98 -0.37 5.16
N PRO A 79 7.16 -0.54 6.22
CA PRO A 79 6.02 0.34 6.45
C PRO A 79 6.50 1.69 6.99
N ASP A 80 6.01 2.79 6.43
CA ASP A 80 6.23 4.13 7.00
C ASP A 80 5.03 4.52 7.87
N ASN A 81 5.27 4.76 9.16
CA ASN A 81 4.31 5.32 10.12
C ASN A 81 2.91 4.64 10.22
N MET A 82 2.77 3.37 9.81
CA MET A 82 1.51 2.62 9.92
C MET A 82 1.22 2.19 11.37
N LYS A 83 0.63 3.09 12.19
CA LYS A 83 0.00 2.69 13.47
C LYS A 83 -1.07 1.61 13.27
N THR A 84 -1.69 1.55 12.10
CA THR A 84 -2.70 0.56 11.69
C THR A 84 -2.17 -0.85 11.49
N ALA A 85 -0.84 -1.01 11.33
CA ALA A 85 -0.19 -2.32 11.30
C ALA A 85 0.27 -2.80 12.70
N VAL A 86 0.10 -1.97 13.75
CA VAL A 86 0.65 -2.22 15.09
C VAL A 86 -0.50 -2.34 16.09
N SER A 87 -0.79 -3.56 16.54
CA SER A 87 -1.86 -3.81 17.53
C SER A 87 -1.45 -3.49 18.98
N LYS A 88 -0.14 -3.41 19.27
CA LYS A 88 0.43 -3.03 20.58
C LYS A 88 1.79 -2.34 20.35
N PRO A 89 2.09 -1.23 21.06
CA PRO A 89 3.37 -0.53 20.94
C PRO A 89 4.56 -1.39 21.38
#